data_AF-A0A956X0T0-F1
#
_entry.id   AF-A0A956X0T0-F1
#
_cell.length_a   1.000
_cell.length_b   1.000
_cell.length_c   1.000
_cell.angle_alpha   90.00
_cell.angle_beta   90.00
_cell.angle_gamma   90.00
#
_symmetry.space_group_name_H-M   'P 1'
#
loop_
_entity.id
_entity.type
_entity.pdbx_description
1 polymer ?
#
loop_
_entity_poly.entity_id
_entity_poly.type
_entity_poly.pdbx_seq_one_letter_code
_entity_poly.pdbx_strand_id
1 'polypeptide(L)'
;MTRTKTLAVLTGGGDVPGLNPCIKQVVNRAQEHGWRVIGFRRGWAGPLNFNPDTPAENDRWVVELDDQVVRTIDRTGGTFLHTSRTQPSNMRGPDVPEFLHTEGVDYDDPSQTFDLTAQAIQTLEYLGVDVLIPIGGDDTLGYGAR
;
A
#
# COMPACT_ATOMS: atom_id res chain seq x y z
N MET A 1 -15.22 -24.89 2.84
CA MET A 1 -15.28 -23.69 1.97
C MET A 1 -13.86 -23.22 1.73
N THR A 2 -13.45 -23.05 0.47
CA THR A 2 -12.14 -22.45 0.13
C THR A 2 -12.15 -20.98 0.52
N ARG A 3 -11.10 -20.52 1.21
CA ARG A 3 -10.93 -19.11 1.58
C ARG A 3 -11.00 -18.22 0.33
N THR A 4 -11.80 -17.16 0.37
CA THR A 4 -11.80 -16.12 -0.66
C THR A 4 -10.41 -15.51 -0.77
N LYS A 5 -9.86 -15.44 -1.99
CA LYS A 5 -8.55 -14.82 -2.22
C LYS A 5 -8.63 -13.31 -2.00
N THR A 6 -7.58 -12.75 -1.43
CA THR A 6 -7.44 -11.31 -1.19
C THR A 6 -6.24 -10.77 -1.97
N LEU A 7 -6.49 -9.79 -2.80
CA LEU A 7 -5.50 -9.10 -3.60
C LEU A 7 -5.27 -7.70 -3.04
N ALA A 8 -4.02 -7.25 -2.98
CA ALA A 8 -3.68 -5.87 -2.66
C ALA A 8 -3.08 -5.14 -3.86
N VAL A 9 -3.38 -3.86 -4.03
CA VAL A 9 -2.83 -2.99 -5.06
C VAL A 9 -2.20 -1.77 -4.42
N LEU A 10 -1.03 -1.35 -4.90
CA LEU A 10 -0.44 -0.07 -4.53
C LEU A 10 0.15 0.62 -5.75
N THR A 11 0.18 1.95 -5.74
CA THR A 11 0.87 2.76 -6.76
C THR A 11 2.03 3.51 -6.13
N GLY A 12 3.24 3.30 -6.62
CA GLY A 12 4.47 3.94 -6.14
C GLY A 12 5.21 4.73 -7.22
N GLY A 13 6.01 5.71 -6.80
CA GLY A 13 6.80 6.55 -7.71
C GLY A 13 6.04 7.77 -8.26
N GLY A 14 6.43 8.22 -9.45
CA GLY A 14 5.82 9.38 -10.11
C GLY A 14 4.44 9.07 -10.69
N ASP A 15 3.57 10.06 -10.70
CA ASP A 15 2.21 9.91 -11.23
C ASP A 15 2.21 9.94 -12.75
N VAL A 16 1.48 9.00 -13.38
CA VAL A 16 1.41 8.86 -14.84
C VAL A 16 -0.02 8.63 -15.33
N PRO A 17 -0.38 9.10 -16.53
CA PRO A 17 -1.67 8.77 -17.12
C PRO A 17 -1.83 7.25 -17.28
N GLY A 18 -2.92 6.68 -16.75
CA GLY A 18 -3.27 5.27 -16.93
C GLY A 18 -3.28 4.42 -15.65
N LEU A 19 -2.77 4.92 -14.52
CA LEU A 19 -2.81 4.19 -13.24
C LEU A 19 -4.25 3.88 -12.79
N ASN A 20 -5.13 4.88 -12.86
CA ASN A 20 -6.54 4.72 -12.50
C ASN A 20 -7.28 3.67 -13.36
N PRO A 21 -7.20 3.70 -14.70
CA PRO A 21 -7.70 2.61 -15.54
C PRO A 21 -7.12 1.25 -15.18
N CYS A 22 -5.82 1.15 -14.87
CA CYS A 22 -5.19 -0.10 -14.47
C CYS A 22 -5.78 -0.65 -13.16
N ILE A 23 -5.87 0.17 -12.11
CA ILE A 23 -6.50 -0.19 -10.83
C ILE A 23 -7.94 -0.67 -11.07
N LYS A 24 -8.71 0.08 -11.87
CA LYS A 24 -10.11 -0.28 -12.19
C LYS A 24 -10.22 -1.66 -12.86
N GLN A 25 -9.34 -1.97 -13.81
CA GLN A 25 -9.35 -3.28 -14.48
C GLN A 25 -8.96 -4.42 -13.52
N VAL A 26 -7.96 -4.21 -12.65
CA VAL A 26 -7.60 -5.19 -11.62
C VAL A 26 -8.78 -5.48 -10.70
N VAL A 27 -9.46 -4.44 -10.21
CA VAL A 27 -10.61 -4.56 -9.31
C VAL A 27 -11.77 -5.29 -9.99
N ASN A 28 -12.15 -4.86 -11.20
CA ASN A 28 -13.23 -5.51 -11.95
C ASN A 28 -12.94 -7.00 -12.16
N ARG A 29 -11.70 -7.34 -12.57
CA ARG A 29 -11.34 -8.74 -12.83
C ARG A 29 -11.32 -9.58 -11.56
N ALA A 30 -10.84 -9.03 -10.45
CA ALA A 30 -10.86 -9.72 -9.16
C ALA A 30 -12.29 -9.97 -8.66
N GLN A 31 -13.19 -9.00 -8.80
CA GLN A 31 -14.61 -9.12 -8.45
C GLN A 31 -15.33 -10.19 -9.30
N GLU A 32 -15.03 -10.30 -10.60
CA GLU A 32 -15.52 -11.39 -11.46
C GLU A 32 -15.14 -12.79 -10.94
N HIS A 33 -14.00 -12.90 -10.26
CA HIS A 33 -13.54 -14.14 -9.63
C HIS A 33 -13.97 -14.28 -8.15
N GLY A 34 -14.77 -13.32 -7.64
CA GLY A 34 -15.22 -13.29 -6.25
C GLY A 34 -14.09 -13.02 -5.25
N TRP A 35 -13.01 -12.35 -5.67
CA TRP A 35 -11.86 -12.03 -4.81
C TRP A 35 -12.04 -10.67 -4.15
N ARG A 36 -11.56 -10.54 -2.91
CA ARG A 36 -11.50 -9.27 -2.18
C ARG A 36 -10.31 -8.45 -2.67
N VAL A 37 -10.48 -7.13 -2.83
CA VAL A 37 -9.40 -6.24 -3.25
C VAL A 37 -9.17 -5.14 -2.23
N ILE A 38 -7.90 -4.96 -1.86
CA ILE A 38 -7.42 -3.92 -0.95
C ILE A 38 -6.54 -2.95 -1.73
N GLY A 39 -6.79 -1.67 -1.62
CA GLY A 39 -5.91 -0.61 -2.11
C GLY A 39 -5.08 -0.03 -0.98
N PHE A 40 -3.76 -0.07 -1.08
CA PHE A 40 -2.88 0.69 -0.21
C PHE A 40 -2.71 2.11 -0.77
N ARG A 41 -2.99 3.09 0.08
CA ARG A 41 -2.85 4.50 -0.25
C ARG A 41 -1.39 4.93 -0.10
N ARG A 42 -0.97 5.88 -0.94
CA ARG A 42 0.37 6.49 -0.91
C ARG A 42 1.49 5.46 -1.07
N GLY A 43 1.30 4.48 -1.95
CA GLY A 43 2.29 3.44 -2.25
C GLY A 43 2.68 2.64 -1.01
N TRP A 44 3.99 2.40 -0.83
CA TRP A 44 4.53 1.64 0.29
C TRP A 44 4.31 2.30 1.66
N ALA A 45 3.99 3.60 1.74
CA ALA A 45 3.62 4.23 3.01
C ALA A 45 2.34 3.62 3.60
N GLY A 46 1.40 3.16 2.75
CA GLY A 46 0.14 2.53 3.18
C GLY A 46 0.36 1.35 4.13
N PRO A 47 1.03 0.27 3.71
CA PRO A 47 1.26 -0.88 4.58
C PRO A 47 2.15 -0.58 5.80
N LEU A 48 3.02 0.43 5.71
CA LEU A 48 3.90 0.81 6.83
C LEU A 48 3.18 1.60 7.93
N ASN A 49 2.22 2.44 7.55
CA ASN A 49 1.47 3.28 8.50
C ASN A 49 0.15 2.67 8.96
N PHE A 50 -0.24 1.52 8.39
CA PHE A 50 -1.38 0.77 8.88
C PHE A 50 -1.10 0.24 10.29
N ASN A 51 -2.04 0.52 11.21
CA ASN A 51 -1.96 0.07 12.59
C ASN A 51 -3.27 -0.61 13.01
N PRO A 52 -3.28 -1.92 13.27
CA PRO A 52 -4.45 -2.65 13.79
C PRO A 52 -5.07 -2.03 15.06
N ASP A 53 -4.25 -1.40 15.90
CA ASP A 53 -4.67 -0.85 17.19
C ASP A 53 -5.37 0.51 17.06
N THR A 54 -5.29 1.17 15.90
CA THR A 54 -5.99 2.44 15.61
C THR A 54 -6.87 2.37 14.35
N PRO A 55 -7.94 1.54 14.32
CA PRO A 55 -8.76 1.32 13.13
C PRO A 55 -9.33 2.60 12.49
N ALA A 56 -9.70 3.58 13.31
CA ALA A 56 -10.27 4.85 12.85
C ALA A 56 -9.29 5.68 11.99
N GLU A 57 -7.99 5.41 12.05
CA GLU A 57 -6.97 6.13 11.29
C GLU A 57 -6.58 5.44 9.98
N ASN A 58 -6.93 4.16 9.83
CA ASN A 58 -6.48 3.31 8.74
C ASN A 58 -7.11 3.63 7.39
N ASP A 59 -8.26 4.30 7.35
CA ASP A 59 -8.92 4.74 6.09
C ASP A 59 -8.02 5.63 5.23
N ARG A 60 -7.02 6.29 5.86
CA ARG A 60 -6.01 7.13 5.19
C ARG A 60 -4.91 6.30 4.51
N TRP A 61 -4.75 5.04 4.88
CA TRP A 61 -3.67 4.16 4.46
C TRP A 61 -4.16 2.96 3.64
N VAL A 62 -5.38 2.51 3.89
CA VAL A 62 -5.98 1.33 3.29
C VAL A 62 -7.41 1.65 2.89
N VAL A 63 -7.86 1.13 1.75
CA VAL A 63 -9.25 1.20 1.30
C VAL A 63 -9.64 -0.12 0.66
N GLU A 64 -10.83 -0.63 0.96
CA GLU A 64 -11.38 -1.77 0.22
C GLU A 64 -11.89 -1.29 -1.15
N LEU A 65 -11.53 -2.00 -2.21
CA LEU A 65 -11.87 -1.61 -3.58
C LEU A 65 -12.93 -2.56 -4.14
N ASP A 66 -14.05 -1.98 -4.54
CA ASP A 66 -15.10 -2.66 -5.29
C ASP A 66 -15.45 -1.89 -6.57
N ASP A 67 -16.36 -2.44 -7.37
CA ASP A 67 -16.82 -1.86 -8.62
C ASP A 67 -17.46 -0.48 -8.45
N GLN A 68 -18.06 -0.21 -7.29
CA GLN A 68 -18.66 1.09 -6.96
C GLN A 68 -17.56 2.12 -6.66
N VAL A 69 -16.56 1.76 -5.87
CA VAL A 69 -15.42 2.60 -5.52
C VAL A 69 -14.61 2.99 -6.76
N VAL A 70 -14.35 2.05 -7.68
CA VAL A 70 -13.54 2.32 -8.89
C VAL A 70 -14.34 2.80 -10.10
N ARG A 71 -15.66 3.01 -9.97
CA ARG A 71 -16.56 3.27 -11.10
C ARG A 71 -16.12 4.43 -12.00
N THR A 72 -15.59 5.49 -11.40
CA THR A 72 -15.29 6.76 -12.10
C THR A 72 -13.83 7.19 -12.02
N ILE A 73 -12.96 6.43 -11.36
CA ILE A 73 -11.57 6.85 -11.12
C ILE A 73 -10.77 7.00 -12.43
N ASP A 74 -11.12 6.23 -13.46
CA ASP A 74 -10.55 6.27 -14.80
C ASP A 74 -10.72 7.61 -15.52
N ARG A 75 -11.63 8.46 -15.03
CA ARG A 75 -11.89 9.81 -15.57
C ARG A 75 -11.04 10.89 -14.92
N THR A 76 -10.29 10.54 -13.86
CA THR A 76 -9.45 11.48 -13.12
C THR A 76 -7.98 11.26 -13.45
N GLY A 77 -7.26 12.38 -13.57
CA GLY A 77 -5.81 12.38 -13.67
C GLY A 77 -5.19 11.81 -12.40
N GLY A 78 -4.06 11.15 -12.61
CA GLY A 78 -3.24 10.64 -11.54
C GLY A 78 -3.59 9.25 -11.04
N THR A 79 -3.41 9.01 -9.73
CA THR A 79 -3.81 7.76 -9.05
C THR A 79 -4.72 8.03 -7.85
N PHE A 80 -5.87 7.35 -7.82
CA PHE A 80 -6.88 7.36 -6.76
C PHE A 80 -6.33 6.90 -5.41
N LEU A 81 -5.32 6.01 -5.44
CA LEU A 81 -4.63 5.54 -4.24
C LEU A 81 -3.57 6.54 -3.77
N HIS A 82 -3.22 7.55 -4.56
CA HIS A 82 -2.04 8.39 -4.36
C HIS A 82 -0.72 7.58 -4.36
N THR A 83 0.40 8.28 -4.39
CA THR A 83 1.73 7.69 -4.47
C THR A 83 2.68 8.36 -3.50
N SER A 84 3.77 7.67 -3.15
CA SER A 84 4.89 8.21 -2.40
C SER A 84 6.19 7.60 -2.94
N ARG A 85 7.34 8.15 -2.50
CA ARG A 85 8.67 7.59 -2.74
C ARG A 85 9.19 6.80 -1.53
N THR A 86 8.27 6.24 -0.75
CA THR A 86 8.62 5.46 0.44
C THR A 86 9.31 4.17 0.02
N GLN A 87 10.49 3.92 0.60
CA GLN A 87 11.25 2.69 0.44
C GLN A 87 11.30 1.96 1.78
N PRO A 88 10.53 0.85 1.95
CA PRO A 88 10.44 0.20 3.25
C PRO A 88 11.76 -0.29 3.81
N SER A 89 12.70 -0.71 2.97
CA SER A 89 14.02 -1.20 3.41
C SER A 89 14.99 -0.09 3.82
N ASN A 90 14.64 1.18 3.65
CA ASN A 90 15.55 2.31 3.87
C ASN A 90 14.77 3.59 4.21
N MET A 91 13.93 3.52 5.24
CA MET A 91 13.12 4.64 5.68
C MET A 91 13.94 5.57 6.58
N ARG A 92 13.90 6.89 6.36
CA ARG A 92 14.59 7.85 7.22
C ARG A 92 13.91 7.91 8.59
N GLY A 93 14.68 8.11 9.65
CA GLY A 93 14.16 8.20 11.03
C GLY A 93 12.89 9.03 11.15
N PRO A 94 12.87 10.30 10.71
CA PRO A 94 11.71 11.17 10.89
C PRO A 94 10.45 10.75 10.11
N ASP A 95 10.62 9.85 9.13
CA ASP A 95 9.49 9.32 8.35
C ASP A 95 8.94 8.02 8.98
N VAL A 96 9.63 7.40 9.95
CA VAL A 96 9.17 6.18 10.61
C VAL A 96 7.92 6.49 11.45
N PRO A 97 6.82 5.73 11.28
CA PRO A 97 5.60 5.91 12.07
C PRO A 97 5.86 5.84 13.58
N GLU A 98 5.29 6.78 14.33
CA GLU A 98 5.51 6.92 15.79
C GLU A 98 5.18 5.63 16.57
N PHE A 99 4.15 4.89 16.15
CA PHE A 99 3.76 3.64 16.79
C PHE A 99 4.78 2.50 16.61
N LEU A 100 5.79 2.68 15.73
CA LEU A 100 6.89 1.75 15.53
C LEU A 100 8.17 2.20 16.25
N HIS A 101 8.14 3.32 16.98
CA HIS A 101 9.31 3.81 17.69
C HIS A 101 9.66 2.87 18.84
N THR A 102 10.95 2.53 18.92
CA THR A 102 11.49 1.73 20.02
C THR A 102 12.26 2.62 20.99
N GLU A 103 12.15 2.32 22.29
CA GLU A 103 12.88 3.04 23.33
C GLU A 103 14.40 2.98 23.10
N GLY A 104 15.07 4.12 23.26
CA GLY A 104 16.52 4.23 23.11
C GLY A 104 17.01 4.39 21.66
N VAL A 105 16.10 4.51 20.69
CA VAL A 105 16.42 4.82 19.29
C VAL A 105 16.08 6.27 18.98
N ASP A 106 17.00 6.99 18.34
CA ASP A 106 16.81 8.38 17.92
C ASP A 106 16.24 8.43 16.50
N TYR A 107 14.92 8.56 16.39
CA TYR A 107 14.22 8.71 15.11
C TYR A 107 14.22 10.14 14.59
N ASP A 108 14.67 11.14 15.36
CA ASP A 108 14.72 12.52 14.88
C ASP A 108 15.95 12.78 13.99
N ASP A 109 16.94 11.88 14.01
CA ASP A 109 18.13 11.94 13.16
C ASP A 109 17.81 11.51 11.70
N PRO A 110 17.81 12.46 10.73
CA PRO A 110 17.51 12.15 9.34
C PRO A 110 18.62 11.37 8.62
N SER A 111 19.80 11.20 9.25
CA SER A 111 20.89 10.39 8.72
C SER A 111 20.73 8.90 9.00
N GLN A 112 19.90 8.55 10.00
CA GLN A 112 19.58 7.17 10.32
C GLN A 112 18.50 6.63 9.40
N THR A 113 18.66 5.35 9.02
CA THR A 113 17.68 4.65 8.21
C THR A 113 17.28 3.32 8.83
N PHE A 114 16.02 2.93 8.59
CA PHE A 114 15.36 1.80 9.21
C PHE A 114 14.75 0.90 8.14
N ASP A 115 14.92 -0.41 8.30
CA ASP A 115 14.24 -1.41 7.47
C ASP A 115 12.92 -1.82 8.13
N LEU A 116 11.81 -1.40 7.54
CA LEU A 116 10.45 -1.69 7.98
C LEU A 116 9.78 -2.78 7.14
N THR A 117 10.56 -3.63 6.45
CA THR A 117 10.02 -4.75 5.66
C THR A 117 9.17 -5.69 6.53
N ALA A 118 9.58 -5.94 7.77
CA ALA A 118 8.81 -6.75 8.71
C ALA A 118 7.41 -6.17 8.97
N GLN A 119 7.30 -4.84 9.12
CA GLN A 119 6.01 -4.18 9.28
C GLN A 119 5.13 -4.34 8.03
N ALA A 120 5.69 -4.17 6.83
CA ALA A 120 4.93 -4.34 5.60
C ALA A 120 4.36 -5.77 5.48
N ILE A 121 5.17 -6.79 5.82
CA ILE A 121 4.74 -8.19 5.84
C ILE A 121 3.64 -8.41 6.87
N GLN A 122 3.81 -7.93 8.10
CA GLN A 122 2.80 -8.06 9.16
C GLN A 122 1.46 -7.42 8.76
N THR A 123 1.48 -6.26 8.11
CA THR A 123 0.26 -5.64 7.58
C THR A 123 -0.41 -6.50 6.52
N LEU A 124 0.36 -7.06 5.57
CA LEU A 124 -0.18 -7.94 4.53
C LEU A 124 -0.82 -9.20 5.14
N GLU A 125 -0.16 -9.81 6.12
CA GLU A 125 -0.65 -10.99 6.85
C GLU A 125 -1.92 -10.66 7.64
N TYR A 126 -1.93 -9.55 8.38
CA TYR A 126 -3.08 -9.09 9.14
C TYR A 126 -4.31 -8.85 8.25
N LEU A 127 -4.10 -8.22 7.09
CA LEU A 127 -5.15 -7.98 6.10
C LEU A 127 -5.52 -9.23 5.28
N GLY A 128 -4.81 -10.34 5.48
CA GLY A 128 -5.07 -11.63 4.83
C GLY A 128 -4.75 -11.62 3.33
N VAL A 129 -3.84 -10.76 2.87
CA VAL A 129 -3.44 -10.59 1.47
C VAL A 129 -2.69 -11.82 0.96
N ASP A 130 -3.18 -12.40 -0.14
CA ASP A 130 -2.51 -13.51 -0.84
C ASP A 130 -1.56 -13.03 -1.93
N VAL A 131 -1.88 -11.91 -2.58
CA VAL A 131 -1.17 -11.40 -3.75
C VAL A 131 -1.08 -9.88 -3.65
N LEU A 132 0.13 -9.34 -3.81
CA LEU A 132 0.35 -7.91 -3.95
C LEU A 132 0.64 -7.57 -5.42
N ILE A 133 -0.04 -6.56 -5.94
CA ILE A 133 0.22 -5.95 -7.25
C ILE A 133 0.80 -4.55 -7.02
N PRO A 134 2.14 -4.41 -6.99
CA PRO A 134 2.78 -3.11 -7.04
C PRO A 134 2.74 -2.57 -8.47
N ILE A 135 2.32 -1.32 -8.63
CA ILE A 135 2.33 -0.61 -9.91
C ILE A 135 3.22 0.62 -9.75
N GLY A 136 4.28 0.75 -10.55
CA GLY A 136 5.19 1.89 -10.43
C GLY A 136 6.47 1.70 -11.25
N GLY A 137 7.46 2.55 -10.96
CA GLY A 137 8.80 2.44 -11.54
C GLY A 137 9.70 1.45 -10.81
N ASP A 138 10.98 1.43 -11.20
CA ASP A 138 11.98 0.45 -10.75
C ASP A 138 12.11 0.34 -9.23
N ASP A 139 12.06 1.44 -8.48
CA ASP A 139 12.14 1.37 -7.01
C ASP A 139 10.93 0.62 -6.40
N THR A 140 9.74 0.85 -6.96
CA THR A 140 8.49 0.24 -6.49
C THR A 140 8.45 -1.23 -6.86
N LEU A 141 8.77 -1.55 -8.11
CA LEU A 141 8.76 -2.91 -8.63
C LEU A 141 9.93 -3.74 -8.08
N GLY A 142 11.11 -3.14 -7.97
CA GLY A 142 12.32 -3.77 -7.44
C GLY A 142 12.16 -4.18 -5.98
N TYR A 143 11.53 -3.34 -5.15
CA TYR A 143 11.17 -3.74 -3.79
C TYR A 143 10.07 -4.81 -3.77
N GLY A 144 9.04 -4.68 -4.61
CA GLY A 144 7.94 -5.64 -4.69
C GLY A 144 8.32 -7.04 -5.20
N ALA A 145 9.45 -7.18 -5.89
CA ALA A 145 9.97 -8.45 -6.39
C ALA A 145 10.83 -9.22 -5.37
N ARG A 146 11.10 -8.61 -4.20
CA ARG A 146 11.98 -9.16 -3.16
C ARG A 146 11.28 -10.17 -2.27
#